data_AF-A0A136N2X3-F1
#
_entry.id   AF-A0A136N2X3-F1
#
_cell.length_a   1.000
_cell.length_b   1.000
_cell.length_c   1.000
_cell.angle_alpha   90.00
_cell.angle_beta   90.00
_cell.angle_gamma   90.00
#
_symmetry.space_group_name_H-M   'P 1'
#
loop_
_entity.id
_entity.type
_entity.pdbx_description
1 polymer ?
#
loop_
_entity_poly.entity_id
_entity_poly.type
_entity_poly.pdbx_seq_one_letter_code
_entity_poly.pdbx_strand_id
1 'polypeptide(L)'
;MTLWNNDTEIQFFKEALKNFASPEQLFYNLQDGYFAYVPKGSDAQGQTLQSRNSLIGQFTEKWSKTLFEPIAKELGLYAINSVVCDELGLSRQSSADLALCTTNNTIQKPENIKLLFEIKMSVVSNYKYTHPNNVDYVADYKQHKGNPALLRSDSMLKAIGKSINIRVSGIASTKIPVVVLGNSPITESYVKKVDFLKTSGVIQGFWSLNPKPTNSDYVKNTPKLGFQTILDKNQLFNNCKELITNDMNYFSSMISKMKLGEIIQIANQENTDIAKAEKFLNLIRG
;
A
#
# COMPACT_ATOMS: atom_id res chain seq x y z
N MET A 1 -1.94 18.41 -9.32
CA MET A 1 -1.24 17.13 -9.09
C MET A 1 -2.02 15.98 -9.73
N THR A 2 -1.37 15.06 -10.44
CA THR A 2 -2.00 13.92 -11.14
C THR A 2 -1.75 12.62 -10.37
N LEU A 3 -2.47 11.55 -10.72
CA LEU A 3 -2.15 10.19 -10.26
C LEU A 3 -0.84 9.70 -10.91
N TRP A 4 -0.32 8.56 -10.45
CA TRP A 4 0.97 8.03 -10.90
C TRP A 4 0.94 7.75 -12.41
N ASN A 5 1.98 8.18 -13.12
CA ASN A 5 2.12 8.01 -14.55
C ASN A 5 3.62 7.97 -14.96
N ASN A 6 3.87 7.78 -16.25
CA ASN A 6 5.23 7.69 -16.77
C ASN A 6 6.04 8.98 -16.58
N ASP A 7 5.40 10.15 -16.60
CA ASP A 7 6.08 11.43 -16.34
C ASP A 7 6.60 11.51 -14.89
N THR A 8 5.87 10.93 -13.95
CA THR A 8 6.26 10.85 -12.54
C THR A 8 7.47 9.93 -12.36
N GLU A 9 7.53 8.80 -13.07
CA GLU A 9 8.71 7.92 -13.10
C GLU A 9 9.92 8.59 -13.75
N ILE A 10 9.72 9.34 -14.85
CA ILE A 10 10.78 10.14 -15.48
C ILE A 10 11.27 11.22 -14.52
N GLN A 11 10.37 11.89 -13.80
CA GLN A 11 10.72 12.87 -12.77
C GLN A 11 11.60 12.23 -11.69
N PHE A 12 11.23 11.05 -11.19
CA PHE A 12 12.06 10.30 -10.24
C PHE A 12 13.49 10.09 -10.78
N PHE A 13 13.64 9.59 -12.00
CA PHE A 13 14.97 9.36 -12.57
C PHE A 13 15.77 10.66 -12.73
N LYS A 14 15.14 11.74 -13.23
CA LYS A 14 15.80 13.03 -13.42
C LYS A 14 16.23 13.65 -12.08
N GLU A 15 15.39 13.59 -11.06
CA GLU A 15 15.74 14.09 -9.71
C GLU A 15 16.84 13.25 -9.07
N ALA A 16 16.80 11.92 -9.20
CA ALA A 16 17.83 11.04 -8.65
C ALA A 16 19.19 11.27 -9.32
N LEU A 17 19.24 11.30 -10.65
CA LEU A 17 20.46 11.57 -11.44
C LEU A 17 21.06 12.94 -11.13
N LYS A 18 20.22 13.96 -10.93
CA LYS A 18 20.70 15.32 -10.66
C LYS A 18 21.33 15.47 -9.27
N ASN A 19 20.80 14.76 -8.27
CA ASN A 19 21.05 15.11 -6.88
C ASN A 19 21.93 14.09 -6.14
N PHE A 20 21.73 12.79 -6.32
CA PHE A 20 22.27 11.80 -5.37
C PHE A 20 22.51 10.38 -5.91
N ALA A 21 22.30 10.10 -7.19
CA ALA A 21 22.51 8.76 -7.75
C ALA A 21 23.25 8.78 -9.09
N SER A 22 24.20 7.86 -9.27
CA SER A 22 24.84 7.63 -10.57
C SER A 22 23.91 6.82 -11.50
N PRO A 23 24.12 6.87 -12.83
CA PRO A 23 23.38 6.05 -13.77
C PRO A 23 23.39 4.56 -13.41
N GLU A 24 24.53 4.02 -12.98
CA GLU A 24 24.72 2.61 -12.61
C GLU A 24 23.92 2.20 -11.36
N GLN A 25 23.51 3.17 -10.53
CA GLN A 25 22.65 2.92 -9.37
C GLN A 25 21.16 2.86 -9.75
N LEU A 26 20.80 3.33 -10.95
CA LEU A 26 19.41 3.50 -11.42
C LEU A 26 19.07 2.66 -12.65
N PHE A 27 20.07 2.27 -13.43
CA PHE A 27 19.93 1.58 -14.71
C PHE A 27 20.92 0.42 -14.81
N TYR A 28 20.50 -0.66 -15.48
CA TYR A 28 21.37 -1.72 -15.96
C TYR A 28 22.18 -1.20 -17.14
N ASN A 29 23.50 -1.43 -17.13
CA ASN A 29 24.37 -1.08 -18.25
C ASN A 29 24.46 -2.26 -19.22
N LEU A 30 23.62 -2.27 -20.25
CA LEU A 30 23.56 -3.35 -21.24
C LEU A 30 24.32 -2.94 -22.52
N GLN A 31 24.58 -3.90 -23.41
CA GLN A 31 25.23 -3.62 -24.71
C GLN A 31 24.56 -2.47 -25.49
N ASP A 32 23.23 -2.40 -25.44
CA ASP A 32 22.43 -1.40 -26.18
C ASP A 32 22.17 -0.11 -25.37
N GLY A 33 22.85 0.06 -24.23
CA GLY A 33 22.81 1.23 -23.37
C GLY A 33 22.23 0.99 -21.98
N TYR A 34 21.89 2.09 -21.30
CA TYR A 34 21.38 2.06 -19.92
C TYR A 34 19.86 1.90 -19.88
N PHE A 35 19.37 0.85 -19.23
CA PHE A 35 17.94 0.56 -19.12
C PHE A 35 17.47 0.40 -17.68
N ALA A 36 16.26 0.87 -17.36
CA ALA A 36 15.70 0.70 -16.03
C ALA A 36 15.50 -0.80 -15.72
N TYR A 37 15.02 -1.56 -16.68
CA TYR A 37 14.89 -3.01 -16.57
C TYR A 37 15.48 -3.69 -17.80
N VAL A 38 16.00 -4.91 -17.59
CA VAL A 38 16.44 -5.77 -18.69
C VAL A 38 15.24 -6.10 -19.57
N PRO A 39 15.26 -5.75 -20.87
CA PRO A 39 14.20 -6.11 -21.81
C PRO A 39 13.97 -7.63 -21.85
N LYS A 40 12.75 -8.07 -22.15
CA LYS A 40 12.49 -9.49 -22.40
C LYS A 40 13.28 -9.96 -23.62
N GLY A 41 13.86 -11.15 -23.54
CA GLY A 41 14.74 -11.69 -24.58
C GLY A 41 16.22 -11.31 -24.42
N SER A 42 16.56 -10.29 -23.63
CA SER A 42 17.96 -9.85 -23.41
C SER A 42 18.57 -10.44 -22.13
N ASP A 43 19.90 -10.56 -22.04
CA ASP A 43 20.61 -10.97 -20.83
C ASP A 43 20.91 -9.77 -19.91
N ALA A 44 20.82 -9.98 -18.60
CA ALA A 44 21.22 -9.02 -17.56
C ALA A 44 22.74 -8.93 -17.39
N GLN A 45 23.52 -9.80 -18.05
CA GLN A 45 25.00 -9.81 -18.02
C GLN A 45 25.55 -9.92 -16.58
N GLY A 46 24.89 -10.70 -15.73
CA GLY A 46 25.26 -10.89 -14.32
C GLY A 46 25.00 -9.69 -13.41
N GLN A 47 24.43 -8.60 -13.90
CA GLN A 47 24.18 -7.40 -13.10
C GLN A 47 22.95 -7.54 -12.19
N THR A 48 23.03 -6.96 -11.01
CA THR A 48 21.89 -6.80 -10.09
C THR A 48 21.76 -5.34 -9.69
N LEU A 49 20.53 -4.83 -9.65
CA LEU A 49 20.26 -3.42 -9.39
C LEU A 49 19.37 -3.27 -8.15
N GLN A 50 19.99 -3.36 -6.97
CA GLN A 50 19.29 -3.30 -5.68
C GLN A 50 19.11 -1.86 -5.16
N SER A 51 20.08 -0.97 -5.40
CA SER A 51 20.11 0.41 -4.92
C SER A 51 18.85 1.21 -5.26
N ARG A 52 18.38 1.07 -6.51
CA ARG A 52 17.19 1.78 -7.00
C ARG A 52 15.94 1.51 -6.17
N ASN A 53 15.77 0.29 -5.65
CA ASN A 53 14.55 -0.07 -4.91
C ASN A 53 14.38 0.77 -3.63
N SER A 54 15.48 1.11 -2.96
CA SER A 54 15.45 2.02 -1.80
C SER A 54 15.11 3.46 -2.23
N LEU A 55 15.76 3.94 -3.29
CA LEU A 55 15.57 5.30 -3.81
C LEU A 55 14.13 5.56 -4.28
N ILE A 56 13.55 4.64 -5.06
CA ILE A 56 12.16 4.78 -5.50
C ILE A 56 11.19 4.67 -4.33
N GLY A 57 11.48 3.84 -3.32
CA GLY A 57 10.67 3.74 -2.10
C GLY A 57 10.51 5.10 -1.42
N GLN A 58 11.63 5.75 -1.11
CA GLN A 58 11.64 7.09 -0.49
C GLN A 58 10.90 8.14 -1.34
N PHE A 59 11.10 8.10 -2.66
CA PHE A 59 10.40 8.99 -3.58
C PHE A 59 8.88 8.76 -3.53
N THR A 60 8.44 7.50 -3.56
CA THR A 60 7.01 7.15 -3.56
C THR A 60 6.32 7.47 -2.24
N GLU A 61 7.01 7.39 -1.10
CA GLU A 61 6.47 7.83 0.19
C GLU A 61 6.23 9.34 0.22
N LYS A 62 7.20 10.14 -0.23
CA LYS A 62 7.05 11.60 -0.33
C LYS A 62 5.97 12.00 -1.34
N TRP A 63 5.94 11.33 -2.49
CA TRP A 63 4.94 11.55 -3.51
C TRP A 63 3.54 11.24 -3.01
N SER A 64 3.36 10.11 -2.30
CA SER A 64 2.08 9.70 -1.72
C SER A 64 1.61 10.72 -0.70
N LYS A 65 2.48 11.18 0.21
CA LYS A 65 2.13 12.26 1.14
C LYS A 65 1.53 13.46 0.42
N THR A 66 2.21 13.94 -0.62
CA THR A 66 1.80 15.12 -1.39
C THR A 66 0.45 14.88 -2.10
N LEU A 67 0.19 13.65 -2.56
CA LEU A 67 -1.10 13.26 -3.14
C LEU A 67 -2.23 13.28 -2.09
N PHE A 68 -1.96 12.80 -0.87
CA PHE A 68 -2.94 12.67 0.20
C PHE A 68 -3.12 13.92 1.06
N GLU A 69 -2.19 14.87 1.05
CA GLU A 69 -2.30 16.16 1.76
C GLU A 69 -3.64 16.90 1.49
N PRO A 70 -4.07 17.13 0.23
CA PRO A 70 -5.36 17.77 -0.02
C PRO A 70 -6.55 16.94 0.45
N ILE A 71 -6.49 15.61 0.33
CA ILE A 71 -7.54 14.69 0.82
C ILE A 71 -7.65 14.77 2.34
N ALA A 72 -6.52 14.71 3.04
CA ALA A 72 -6.47 14.83 4.49
C ALA A 72 -7.07 16.15 4.95
N LYS A 73 -6.68 17.26 4.31
CA LYS A 73 -7.19 18.60 4.62
C LYS A 73 -8.71 18.68 4.47
N GLU A 74 -9.27 18.14 3.39
CA GLU A 74 -10.72 18.11 3.16
C GLU A 74 -11.48 17.27 4.21
N LEU A 75 -10.81 16.25 4.77
CA LEU A 75 -11.33 15.42 5.86
C LEU A 75 -11.02 16.00 7.26
N GLY A 76 -10.39 17.17 7.36
CA GLY A 76 -10.00 17.77 8.64
C GLY A 76 -8.83 17.05 9.35
N LEU A 77 -7.96 16.40 8.59
CA LEU A 77 -6.83 15.58 9.05
C LEU A 77 -5.50 16.07 8.45
N TYR A 78 -4.40 15.45 8.91
CA TYR A 78 -3.05 15.64 8.42
C TYR A 78 -2.53 14.36 7.75
N ALA A 79 -1.86 14.48 6.61
CA ALA A 79 -1.12 13.39 5.98
C ALA A 79 0.32 13.38 6.51
N ILE A 80 0.75 12.28 7.13
CA ILE A 80 2.02 12.21 7.87
C ILE A 80 2.79 10.95 7.48
N ASN A 81 4.05 11.11 7.08
CA ASN A 81 4.94 9.98 6.79
C ASN A 81 5.64 9.47 8.05
N SER A 82 6.08 8.22 8.00
CA SER A 82 6.91 7.59 9.05
C SER A 82 6.27 7.68 10.43
N VAL A 83 4.98 7.35 10.52
CA VAL A 83 4.21 7.44 11.77
C VAL A 83 4.62 6.31 12.72
N VAL A 84 4.97 6.71 13.94
CA VAL A 84 5.37 5.83 15.04
C VAL A 84 4.24 5.77 16.06
N CYS A 85 3.84 4.56 16.42
CA CYS A 85 2.85 4.27 17.44
C CYS A 85 3.14 2.88 18.00
N ASP A 86 3.90 2.81 19.10
CA ASP A 86 4.37 1.55 19.67
C ASP A 86 3.20 0.65 20.12
N GLU A 87 2.09 1.25 20.57
CA GLU A 87 0.83 0.55 20.92
C GLU A 87 0.21 -0.20 19.72
N LEU A 88 0.54 0.19 18.49
CA LEU A 88 0.11 -0.47 17.26
C LEU A 88 1.19 -1.40 16.67
N GLY A 89 2.30 -1.60 17.39
CA GLY A 89 3.48 -2.31 16.88
C GLY A 89 4.22 -1.54 15.77
N LEU A 90 4.02 -0.22 15.67
CA LEU A 90 4.66 0.67 14.70
C LEU A 90 5.84 1.40 15.35
N SER A 91 6.97 0.73 15.51
CA SER A 91 8.19 1.31 16.07
C SER A 91 8.91 2.24 15.09
N ARG A 92 9.96 2.93 15.53
CA ARG A 92 10.83 3.72 14.63
C ARG A 92 11.47 2.88 13.51
N GLN A 93 11.74 1.60 13.77
CA GLN A 93 12.34 0.68 12.80
C GLN A 93 11.32 0.11 11.81
N SER A 94 10.02 0.17 12.15
CA SER A 94 8.92 -0.35 11.33
C SER A 94 7.70 0.58 11.39
N SER A 95 7.95 1.88 11.21
CA SER A 95 6.91 2.91 11.21
C SER A 95 5.94 2.73 10.05
N ALA A 96 4.74 3.27 10.14
CA ALA A 96 3.84 3.31 8.99
C ALA A 96 4.37 4.30 7.94
N ASP A 97 4.28 3.92 6.67
CA ASP A 97 4.87 4.69 5.57
C ASP A 97 4.13 6.04 5.43
N LEU A 98 2.80 6.01 5.55
CA LEU A 98 1.93 7.18 5.58
C LEU A 98 0.70 6.91 6.47
N ALA A 99 0.18 7.93 7.14
CA ALA A 99 -1.09 7.87 7.84
C ALA A 99 -1.89 9.17 7.68
N LEU A 100 -3.21 9.09 7.85
CA LEU A 100 -4.06 10.25 8.09
C LEU A 100 -4.34 10.38 9.59
N CYS A 101 -3.98 11.51 10.17
CA CYS A 101 -4.03 11.73 11.61
C CYS A 101 -4.77 13.01 11.99
N THR A 102 -5.33 13.06 13.20
CA THR A 102 -5.96 14.27 13.75
C THR A 102 -4.96 15.30 14.25
N THR A 103 -3.71 14.91 14.49
CA THR A 103 -2.63 15.80 14.94
C THR A 103 -1.47 15.75 13.96
N ASN A 104 -0.73 16.85 13.81
CA ASN A 104 0.39 16.97 12.87
C ASN A 104 1.73 16.55 13.51
N ASN A 105 1.84 15.31 14.00
CA ASN A 105 3.05 14.77 14.62
C ASN A 105 3.41 13.39 14.06
N THR A 106 4.69 13.02 14.05
CA THR A 106 5.12 11.68 13.63
C THR A 106 4.88 10.63 14.71
N ILE A 107 5.07 10.99 15.98
CA ILE A 107 4.72 10.14 17.12
C ILE A 107 3.24 10.33 17.41
N GLN A 108 2.47 9.25 17.32
CA GLN A 108 1.02 9.27 17.44
C GLN A 108 0.55 8.32 18.54
N LYS A 109 -0.57 8.69 19.17
CA LYS A 109 -1.39 7.75 19.92
C LYS A 109 -2.41 7.08 18.98
N PRO A 110 -2.89 5.87 19.26
CA PRO A 110 -3.81 5.16 18.38
C PRO A 110 -5.07 5.97 18.02
N GLU A 111 -5.66 6.69 18.97
CA GLU A 111 -6.90 7.46 18.78
C GLU A 111 -6.78 8.57 17.73
N ASN A 112 -5.55 9.05 17.49
CA ASN A 112 -5.26 10.10 16.52
C ASN A 112 -5.09 9.55 15.10
N ILE A 113 -4.86 8.25 14.92
CA ILE A 113 -4.65 7.63 13.62
C ILE A 113 -6.01 7.21 13.07
N LYS A 114 -6.39 7.74 11.91
CA LYS A 114 -7.69 7.46 11.26
C LYS A 114 -7.57 6.52 10.08
N LEU A 115 -6.40 6.45 9.44
CA LEU A 115 -6.15 5.58 8.30
C LEU A 115 -4.64 5.35 8.17
N LEU A 116 -4.23 4.09 8.00
CA LEU A 116 -2.84 3.70 7.76
C LEU A 116 -2.64 3.29 6.30
N PHE A 117 -1.50 3.69 5.74
CA PHE A 117 -1.06 3.27 4.42
C PHE A 117 0.30 2.58 4.49
N GLU A 118 0.35 1.39 3.90
CA GLU A 118 1.60 0.71 3.57
C GLU A 118 1.90 0.92 2.09
N ILE A 119 3.06 1.48 1.76
CA ILE A 119 3.43 1.82 0.40
C ILE A 119 4.29 0.69 -0.18
N LYS A 120 3.82 0.15 -1.30
CA LYS A 120 4.46 -0.86 -2.14
C LYS A 120 4.38 -0.41 -3.59
N MET A 121 5.04 0.71 -3.86
CA MET A 121 5.21 1.29 -5.20
C MET A 121 6.65 1.05 -5.70
N SER A 122 6.83 1.02 -7.01
CA SER A 122 8.17 0.90 -7.63
C SER A 122 8.19 1.57 -9.00
N VAL A 123 9.32 1.56 -9.70
CA VAL A 123 9.31 1.80 -11.14
C VAL A 123 8.47 0.69 -11.78
N VAL A 124 7.57 1.05 -12.70
CA VAL A 124 6.65 0.12 -13.36
C VAL A 124 7.06 -0.10 -14.80
N SER A 125 7.45 0.97 -15.50
CA SER A 125 7.80 0.90 -16.92
C SER A 125 9.31 0.72 -17.13
N ASN A 126 9.69 0.38 -18.34
CA ASN A 126 11.09 0.44 -18.77
C ASN A 126 11.42 1.82 -19.34
N TYR A 127 12.64 2.26 -19.05
CA TYR A 127 13.18 3.53 -19.52
C TYR A 127 14.60 3.33 -20.02
N LYS A 128 14.98 4.11 -21.04
CA LYS A 128 16.34 4.19 -21.53
C LYS A 128 16.95 5.51 -21.10
N TYR A 129 18.10 5.44 -20.47
CA TYR A 129 18.90 6.62 -20.16
C TYR A 129 19.92 6.87 -21.27
N THR A 130 19.99 8.12 -21.72
CA THR A 130 21.01 8.62 -22.63
C THR A 130 21.68 9.84 -22.02
N HIS A 131 23.01 9.83 -22.01
CA HIS A 131 23.80 10.90 -21.43
C HIS A 131 23.54 12.24 -22.14
N PRO A 132 23.57 13.38 -21.40
CA PRO A 132 23.85 13.46 -19.98
C PRO A 132 22.61 13.32 -19.07
N ASN A 133 21.38 13.56 -19.53
CA ASN A 133 20.20 13.66 -18.65
C ASN A 133 18.87 13.29 -19.32
N ASN A 134 18.91 12.51 -20.39
CA ASN A 134 17.71 12.14 -21.11
C ASN A 134 17.22 10.75 -20.69
N VAL A 135 15.93 10.65 -20.35
CA VAL A 135 15.29 9.43 -19.86
C VAL A 135 14.00 9.26 -20.65
N ASP A 136 14.00 8.31 -21.56
CA ASP A 136 12.89 8.05 -22.47
C ASP A 136 12.14 6.79 -22.07
N TYR A 137 10.80 6.84 -22.13
CA TYR A 137 9.97 5.66 -22.00
C TYR A 137 10.25 4.68 -23.14
N VAL A 138 10.43 3.40 -22.82
CA VAL A 138 10.69 2.35 -23.81
C VAL A 138 9.50 1.40 -23.93
N ALA A 139 9.02 0.89 -22.80
CA ALA A 139 7.97 -0.12 -22.79
C ALA A 139 7.31 -0.28 -21.41
N ASP A 140 6.16 -0.95 -21.36
CA ASP A 140 5.48 -1.26 -20.10
C ASP A 140 6.05 -2.49 -19.38
N TYR A 141 5.48 -2.80 -18.21
CA TYR A 141 5.95 -3.88 -17.35
C TYR A 141 5.86 -5.29 -17.97
N LYS A 142 5.10 -5.47 -19.05
CA LYS A 142 5.00 -6.76 -19.73
C LYS A 142 6.14 -7.00 -20.70
N GLN A 143 6.96 -6.00 -21.02
CA GLN A 143 8.03 -6.09 -22.01
C GLN A 143 9.43 -6.16 -21.40
N HIS A 144 9.53 -6.18 -20.07
CA HIS A 144 10.80 -6.32 -19.36
C HIS A 144 10.79 -7.45 -18.33
N LYS A 145 11.96 -7.81 -17.82
CA LYS A 145 12.14 -8.92 -16.86
C LYS A 145 11.87 -8.53 -15.40
N GLY A 146 11.85 -7.24 -15.08
CA GLY A 146 11.51 -6.76 -13.74
C GLY A 146 10.03 -6.94 -13.41
N ASN A 147 9.72 -7.26 -12.16
CA ASN A 147 8.35 -7.27 -11.65
C ASN A 147 8.12 -6.02 -10.78
N PRO A 148 7.15 -5.16 -11.14
CA PRO A 148 6.67 -4.09 -10.27
C PRO A 148 6.17 -4.60 -8.92
N ALA A 149 6.11 -3.70 -7.94
CA ALA A 149 5.97 -4.07 -6.52
C ALA A 149 4.77 -4.99 -6.19
N LEU A 150 3.54 -4.74 -6.66
CA LEU A 150 2.40 -5.62 -6.34
C LEU A 150 2.35 -6.90 -7.18
N LEU A 151 3.18 -7.01 -8.22
CA LEU A 151 3.40 -8.24 -8.98
C LEU A 151 4.44 -9.15 -8.33
N ARG A 152 5.14 -8.68 -7.28
CA ARG A 152 6.10 -9.49 -6.51
C ARG A 152 5.44 -10.06 -5.26
N SER A 153 5.51 -11.39 -5.12
CA SER A 153 4.98 -12.08 -3.94
C SER A 153 5.61 -11.63 -2.63
N ASP A 154 6.92 -11.35 -2.60
CA ASP A 154 7.60 -10.92 -1.37
C ASP A 154 7.06 -9.57 -0.86
N SER A 155 6.81 -8.64 -1.78
CA SER A 155 6.25 -7.32 -1.50
C SER A 155 4.83 -7.41 -0.94
N MET A 156 3.98 -8.24 -1.57
CA MET A 156 2.62 -8.54 -1.09
C MET A 156 2.64 -9.15 0.31
N LEU A 157 3.49 -10.16 0.55
CA LEU A 157 3.59 -10.84 1.83
C LEU A 157 4.10 -9.90 2.95
N LYS A 158 5.04 -9.00 2.64
CA LYS A 158 5.50 -7.98 3.61
C LYS A 158 4.37 -7.05 4.03
N ALA A 159 3.57 -6.56 3.08
CA ALA A 159 2.44 -5.69 3.37
C ALA A 159 1.36 -6.41 4.21
N ILE A 160 1.07 -7.68 3.87
CA ILE A 160 0.16 -8.54 4.66
C ILE A 160 0.72 -8.76 6.07
N GLY A 161 2.00 -9.11 6.21
CA GLY A 161 2.64 -9.35 7.49
C GLY A 161 2.60 -8.13 8.42
N LYS A 162 2.90 -6.94 7.90
CA LYS A 162 2.82 -5.70 8.67
C LYS A 162 1.40 -5.37 9.10
N SER A 163 0.42 -5.60 8.22
CA SER A 163 -1.00 -5.41 8.55
C SER A 163 -1.46 -6.36 9.64
N ILE A 164 -1.06 -7.63 9.59
CA ILE A 164 -1.35 -8.60 10.66
C ILE A 164 -0.71 -8.16 11.97
N ASN A 165 0.56 -7.71 11.95
CA ASN A 165 1.24 -7.23 13.15
C ASN A 165 0.48 -6.07 13.82
N ILE A 166 -0.03 -5.13 13.01
CA ILE A 166 -0.91 -4.05 13.51
C ILE A 166 -2.17 -4.65 14.12
N ARG A 167 -2.86 -5.57 13.44
CA ARG A 167 -4.13 -6.15 13.91
C ARG A 167 -4.03 -6.92 15.24
N VAL A 168 -2.87 -7.49 15.53
CA VAL A 168 -2.64 -8.27 16.77
C VAL A 168 -2.00 -7.46 17.90
N SER A 169 -1.69 -6.18 17.67
CA SER A 169 -1.02 -5.31 18.64
C SER A 169 -1.88 -4.91 19.85
N GLY A 170 -3.21 -4.87 19.68
CA GLY A 170 -4.12 -4.54 20.78
C GLY A 170 -5.47 -4.01 20.31
N ILE A 171 -6.37 -3.74 21.27
CA ILE A 171 -7.76 -3.30 21.03
C ILE A 171 -7.81 -2.02 20.19
N ALA A 172 -6.88 -1.09 20.42
CA ALA A 172 -6.87 0.19 19.71
C ALA A 172 -6.68 0.04 18.19
N SER A 173 -6.00 -1.02 17.74
CA SER A 173 -5.79 -1.30 16.31
C SER A 173 -7.06 -1.73 15.57
N THR A 174 -8.08 -2.21 16.29
CA THR A 174 -9.24 -2.88 15.70
C THR A 174 -10.12 -1.94 14.88
N LYS A 175 -10.05 -0.63 15.17
CA LYS A 175 -10.83 0.42 14.49
C LYS A 175 -10.05 1.13 13.39
N ILE A 176 -8.75 0.90 13.27
CA ILE A 176 -7.90 1.64 12.34
C ILE A 176 -7.87 0.86 11.00
N PRO A 177 -8.36 1.43 9.89
CA PRO A 177 -8.24 0.80 8.59
C PRO A 177 -6.79 0.84 8.10
N VAL A 178 -6.39 -0.21 7.39
CA VAL A 178 -5.06 -0.35 6.76
C VAL A 178 -5.25 -0.55 5.27
N VAL A 179 -4.58 0.27 4.46
CA VAL A 179 -4.62 0.20 3.00
C VAL A 179 -3.20 -0.01 2.48
N VAL A 180 -3.05 -0.85 1.46
CA VAL A 180 -1.79 -1.01 0.75
C VAL A 180 -1.84 -0.20 -0.52
N LEU A 181 -0.94 0.77 -0.67
CA LEU A 181 -0.80 1.57 -1.88
C LEU A 181 0.23 0.94 -2.81
N GLY A 182 -0.10 0.82 -4.08
CA GLY A 182 0.83 0.42 -5.12
C GLY A 182 0.63 1.24 -6.37
N ASN A 183 1.32 0.86 -7.44
CA ASN A 183 1.22 1.51 -8.75
C ASN A 183 1.31 0.51 -9.90
N SER A 184 1.10 -0.78 -9.60
CA SER A 184 1.05 -1.86 -10.57
C SER A 184 -0.22 -2.70 -10.37
N PRO A 185 -0.61 -3.49 -11.38
CA PRO A 185 -1.59 -4.55 -11.21
C PRO A 185 -1.11 -5.62 -10.21
N ILE A 186 -2.00 -6.56 -9.89
CA ILE A 186 -1.67 -7.82 -9.21
C ILE A 186 -1.71 -9.00 -10.18
N THR A 187 -1.16 -10.14 -9.78
CA THR A 187 -1.31 -11.40 -10.54
C THR A 187 -2.67 -12.05 -10.23
N GLU A 188 -3.19 -12.83 -11.17
CA GLU A 188 -4.46 -13.58 -11.01
C GLU A 188 -4.50 -14.46 -9.74
N SER A 189 -3.35 -15.04 -9.38
CA SER A 189 -3.21 -15.86 -8.17
C SER A 189 -3.50 -15.11 -6.86
N TYR A 190 -3.42 -13.77 -6.84
CA TYR A 190 -3.72 -12.96 -5.67
C TYR A 190 -5.17 -12.45 -5.61
N VAL A 191 -5.96 -12.57 -6.68
CA VAL A 191 -7.33 -12.04 -6.75
C VAL A 191 -8.20 -12.51 -5.58
N LYS A 192 -8.25 -13.83 -5.36
CA LYS A 192 -9.02 -14.39 -4.23
C LYS A 192 -8.45 -13.98 -2.88
N LYS A 193 -7.13 -13.84 -2.78
CA LYS A 193 -6.44 -13.54 -1.52
C LYS A 193 -6.68 -12.11 -1.06
N VAL A 194 -6.58 -11.12 -1.97
CA VAL A 194 -6.82 -9.71 -1.61
C VAL A 194 -8.28 -9.46 -1.27
N ASP A 195 -9.22 -10.11 -1.97
CA ASP A 195 -10.64 -10.07 -1.62
C ASP A 195 -10.90 -10.68 -0.24
N PHE A 196 -10.27 -11.82 0.05
CA PHE A 196 -10.37 -12.45 1.37
C PHE A 196 -9.85 -11.53 2.49
N LEU A 197 -8.66 -10.93 2.30
CA LEU A 197 -8.04 -10.01 3.27
C LEU A 197 -8.90 -8.78 3.56
N LYS A 198 -9.62 -8.27 2.55
CA LYS A 198 -10.60 -7.20 2.71
C LYS A 198 -11.80 -7.66 3.49
N THR A 199 -12.40 -8.79 3.11
CA THR A 199 -13.58 -9.31 3.81
C THR A 199 -13.31 -9.74 5.25
N SER A 200 -12.10 -10.20 5.56
CA SER A 200 -11.70 -10.53 6.92
C SER A 200 -11.30 -9.31 7.75
N GLY A 201 -11.21 -8.13 7.14
CA GLY A 201 -10.85 -6.88 7.81
C GLY A 201 -9.36 -6.71 8.11
N VAL A 202 -8.48 -7.60 7.61
CA VAL A 202 -7.03 -7.47 7.83
C VAL A 202 -6.48 -6.25 7.09
N ILE A 203 -6.86 -6.07 5.82
CA ILE A 203 -6.48 -4.94 4.95
C ILE A 203 -7.72 -4.46 4.22
N GLN A 204 -8.07 -3.17 4.30
CA GLN A 204 -9.30 -2.61 3.72
C GLN A 204 -9.22 -2.36 2.22
N GLY A 205 -8.02 -2.39 1.64
CA GLY A 205 -7.84 -2.41 0.19
C GLY A 205 -6.40 -2.38 -0.25
N PHE A 206 -6.15 -2.93 -1.44
CA PHE A 206 -4.94 -2.72 -2.22
C PHE A 206 -5.29 -1.74 -3.35
N TRP A 207 -4.73 -0.55 -3.33
CA TRP A 207 -5.04 0.50 -4.30
C TRP A 207 -3.84 0.77 -5.20
N SER A 208 -3.97 0.45 -6.49
CA SER A 208 -3.01 0.90 -7.51
C SER A 208 -3.32 2.33 -7.91
N LEU A 209 -2.37 3.24 -7.67
CA LEU A 209 -2.46 4.67 -7.99
C LEU A 209 -2.00 5.00 -9.42
N ASN A 210 -1.75 3.98 -10.25
CA ASN A 210 -1.46 4.13 -11.67
C ASN A 210 -2.68 3.72 -12.50
N PRO A 211 -3.44 4.67 -13.07
CA PRO A 211 -4.64 4.38 -13.84
C PRO A 211 -4.38 3.60 -15.12
N LYS A 212 -3.18 3.71 -15.70
CA LYS A 212 -2.84 3.15 -17.01
C LYS A 212 -1.43 2.52 -17.01
N PRO A 213 -1.22 1.40 -16.31
CA PRO A 213 0.10 0.75 -16.20
C PRO A 213 0.52 0.00 -17.47
N THR A 214 -0.41 -0.27 -18.38
CA THR A 214 -0.19 -0.92 -19.69
C THR A 214 -1.34 -0.57 -20.64
N ASN A 215 -1.13 -0.73 -21.94
CA ASN A 215 -2.20 -0.63 -22.96
C ASN A 215 -2.93 -1.97 -23.20
N SER A 216 -2.47 -3.06 -22.58
CA SER A 216 -3.05 -4.41 -22.73
C SER A 216 -3.85 -4.81 -21.48
N ASP A 217 -4.52 -5.96 -21.50
CA ASP A 217 -5.39 -6.38 -20.39
C ASP A 217 -4.64 -6.65 -19.08
N TYR A 218 -5.24 -6.28 -17.96
CA TYR A 218 -4.72 -6.55 -16.61
C TYR A 218 -5.87 -6.57 -15.60
N VAL A 219 -5.62 -7.11 -14.41
CA VAL A 219 -6.56 -7.05 -13.30
C VAL A 219 -6.73 -5.60 -12.88
N LYS A 220 -7.84 -4.98 -13.27
CA LYS A 220 -8.19 -3.61 -12.86
C LYS A 220 -8.80 -3.57 -11.47
N ASN A 221 -9.77 -4.44 -11.22
CA ASN A 221 -10.49 -4.57 -9.96
C ASN A 221 -10.73 -6.06 -9.68
N THR A 222 -10.78 -6.43 -8.41
CA THR A 222 -11.24 -7.76 -8.00
C THR A 222 -12.73 -7.76 -7.66
N PRO A 223 -13.42 -8.92 -7.69
CA PRO A 223 -14.88 -8.99 -7.47
C PRO A 223 -15.37 -8.32 -6.19
N LYS A 224 -14.63 -8.43 -5.07
CA LYS A 224 -14.99 -7.78 -3.80
C LYS A 224 -14.24 -6.47 -3.55
N LEU A 225 -13.58 -5.94 -4.59
CA LEU A 225 -12.81 -4.71 -4.55
C LEU A 225 -11.72 -4.72 -3.47
N GLY A 226 -11.16 -5.91 -3.18
CA GLY A 226 -9.95 -6.11 -2.38
C GLY A 226 -8.72 -5.50 -3.03
N PHE A 227 -8.64 -5.55 -4.36
CA PHE A 227 -7.73 -4.74 -5.16
C PHE A 227 -8.52 -3.84 -6.11
N GLN A 228 -8.07 -2.60 -6.26
CA GLN A 228 -8.66 -1.61 -7.17
C GLN A 228 -7.57 -0.78 -7.85
N THR A 229 -7.75 -0.52 -9.14
CA THR A 229 -7.02 0.54 -9.85
C THR A 229 -7.80 1.83 -9.68
N ILE A 230 -7.17 2.80 -9.03
CA ILE A 230 -7.74 4.14 -8.83
C ILE A 230 -7.62 4.90 -10.14
N LEU A 231 -8.77 5.35 -10.68
CA LEU A 231 -8.85 6.02 -11.98
C LEU A 231 -8.70 7.53 -11.86
N ASP A 232 -9.20 8.10 -10.76
CA ASP A 232 -9.16 9.53 -10.50
C ASP A 232 -9.12 9.83 -8.99
N LYS A 233 -8.97 11.12 -8.68
CA LYS A 233 -8.87 11.59 -7.30
C LYS A 233 -10.18 11.55 -6.54
N ASN A 234 -11.32 11.69 -7.21
CA ASN A 234 -12.61 11.67 -6.55
C ASN A 234 -12.88 10.25 -6.03
N GLN A 235 -12.54 9.23 -6.82
CA GLN A 235 -12.56 7.84 -6.36
C GLN A 235 -11.64 7.65 -5.14
N LEU A 236 -10.41 8.16 -5.19
CA LEU A 236 -9.47 8.05 -4.07
C LEU A 236 -10.01 8.71 -2.79
N PHE A 237 -10.50 9.93 -2.92
CA PHE A 237 -11.10 10.69 -1.82
C PHE A 237 -12.30 9.97 -1.21
N ASN A 238 -13.24 9.51 -2.06
CA ASN A 238 -14.43 8.81 -1.60
C ASN A 238 -14.08 7.50 -0.89
N ASN A 239 -13.11 6.74 -1.42
CA ASN A 239 -12.62 5.53 -0.76
C ASN A 239 -12.03 5.84 0.63
N CYS A 240 -11.22 6.90 0.77
CA CYS A 240 -10.70 7.32 2.07
C CYS A 240 -11.82 7.76 3.01
N LYS A 241 -12.76 8.57 2.52
CA LYS A 241 -13.89 9.07 3.30
C LYS A 241 -14.71 7.92 3.86
N GLU A 242 -15.09 6.96 3.02
CA GLU A 242 -15.85 5.77 3.41
C GLU A 242 -15.16 4.99 4.54
N LEU A 243 -13.85 4.74 4.41
CA LEU A 243 -13.09 4.00 5.43
C LEU A 243 -13.02 4.75 6.78
N ILE A 244 -12.97 6.08 6.75
CA ILE A 244 -12.86 6.91 7.95
C ILE A 244 -14.22 7.11 8.63
N THR A 245 -15.32 7.19 7.87
CA THR A 245 -16.66 7.43 8.42
C THR A 245 -17.34 6.15 8.90
N ASN A 246 -16.95 4.99 8.38
CA ASN A 246 -17.54 3.72 8.77
C ASN A 246 -16.98 3.25 10.13
N ASP A 247 -17.86 3.02 11.11
CA ASP A 247 -17.49 2.46 12.41
C ASP A 247 -17.28 0.93 12.31
N MET A 248 -16.18 0.55 11.65
CA MET A 248 -15.80 -0.85 11.48
C MET A 248 -14.96 -1.35 12.67
N ASN A 249 -15.10 -2.63 13.00
CA ASN A 249 -14.35 -3.26 14.07
C ASN A 249 -13.76 -4.60 13.61
N TYR A 250 -12.44 -4.72 13.62
CA TYR A 250 -11.76 -5.99 13.39
C TYR A 250 -11.78 -6.87 14.64
N PHE A 251 -12.10 -8.14 14.45
CA PHE A 251 -12.02 -9.15 15.51
C PHE A 251 -11.55 -10.49 14.92
N SER A 252 -10.73 -11.20 15.69
CA SER A 252 -10.23 -12.54 15.33
C SER A 252 -9.91 -13.32 16.61
N SER A 253 -10.22 -14.61 16.63
CA SER A 253 -9.90 -15.51 17.75
C SER A 253 -9.90 -16.97 17.29
N MET A 254 -9.16 -17.83 17.99
CA MET A 254 -9.14 -19.28 17.76
C MET A 254 -9.78 -19.98 18.95
N ILE A 255 -11.10 -20.20 18.88
CA ILE A 255 -11.89 -20.82 19.95
C ILE A 255 -12.74 -21.98 19.41
N SER A 256 -13.12 -22.90 20.29
CA SER A 256 -13.96 -24.03 19.92
C SER A 256 -15.38 -23.55 19.55
N LYS A 257 -16.06 -24.33 18.70
CA LYS A 257 -17.46 -24.04 18.33
C LYS A 257 -18.40 -24.01 19.54
N MET A 258 -18.15 -24.87 20.53
CA MET A 258 -18.90 -24.89 21.80
C MET A 258 -18.75 -23.57 22.54
N LYS A 259 -17.50 -23.10 22.72
CA LYS A 259 -17.25 -21.83 23.42
C LYS A 259 -17.78 -20.62 22.66
N LEU A 260 -17.64 -20.62 21.33
CA LEU A 260 -18.21 -19.57 20.49
C LEU A 260 -19.74 -19.52 20.63
N GLY A 261 -20.40 -20.68 20.69
CA GLY A 261 -21.85 -20.78 20.95
C GLY A 261 -22.26 -20.17 22.29
N GLU A 262 -21.53 -20.47 23.36
CA GLU A 262 -21.76 -19.86 24.68
C GLU A 262 -21.62 -18.32 24.65
N ILE A 263 -20.57 -17.81 24.00
CA ILE A 263 -20.32 -16.37 23.88
C ILE A 263 -21.50 -15.69 23.16
N ILE A 264 -21.97 -16.28 22.06
CA ILE A 264 -23.12 -15.76 21.30
C ILE A 264 -24.37 -15.74 22.18
N GLN A 265 -24.61 -16.81 22.95
CA GLN A 265 -25.77 -16.89 23.83
C GLN A 265 -25.75 -15.82 24.93
N ILE A 266 -24.58 -15.61 25.57
CA ILE A 266 -24.43 -14.57 26.60
C ILE A 266 -24.60 -13.18 25.99
N ALA A 267 -23.93 -12.91 24.87
CA ALA A 267 -24.02 -11.61 24.21
C ALA A 267 -25.45 -11.27 23.77
N ASN A 268 -26.23 -12.26 23.33
CA ASN A 268 -27.61 -12.06 22.88
C ASN A 268 -28.60 -11.70 24.01
N GLN A 269 -28.19 -11.75 25.27
CA GLN A 269 -29.00 -11.30 26.42
C GLN A 269 -29.05 -9.78 26.54
N GLU A 270 -28.18 -9.04 25.85
CA GLU A 270 -28.15 -7.58 25.89
C GLU A 270 -29.34 -6.96 25.13
N ASN A 271 -29.76 -5.77 25.57
CA ASN A 271 -31.03 -5.14 25.14
C ASN A 271 -31.00 -4.54 23.73
N THR A 272 -29.82 -4.23 23.19
CA THR A 272 -29.67 -3.57 21.88
C THR A 272 -28.59 -4.26 21.07
N ASP A 273 -28.67 -4.18 19.73
CA ASP A 273 -27.70 -4.86 18.86
C ASP A 273 -26.27 -4.32 19.04
N ILE A 274 -26.13 -3.03 19.37
CA ILE A 274 -24.83 -2.43 19.72
C ILE A 274 -24.30 -3.05 21.01
N ALA A 275 -25.10 -3.12 22.08
CA ALA A 275 -24.69 -3.73 23.34
C ALA A 275 -24.36 -5.22 23.17
N LYS A 276 -25.13 -5.97 22.36
CA LYS A 276 -24.83 -7.36 21.99
C LYS A 276 -23.46 -7.46 21.30
N ALA A 277 -23.18 -6.59 20.33
CA ALA A 277 -21.91 -6.57 19.61
C ALA A 277 -20.74 -6.24 20.56
N GLU A 278 -20.87 -5.23 21.41
CA GLU A 278 -19.86 -4.86 22.41
C GLU A 278 -19.60 -6.00 23.39
N LYS A 279 -20.65 -6.64 23.91
CA LYS A 279 -20.55 -7.80 24.80
C LYS A 279 -19.86 -8.97 24.11
N PHE A 280 -20.23 -9.28 22.87
CA PHE A 280 -19.58 -10.31 22.06
C PHE A 280 -18.08 -10.02 21.87
N LEU A 281 -17.73 -8.79 21.49
CA LEU A 281 -16.35 -8.38 21.25
C LEU A 281 -15.51 -8.44 22.53
N ASN A 282 -16.07 -8.10 23.68
CA ASN A 282 -15.38 -8.24 24.97
C ASN A 282 -15.13 -9.72 25.29
N LEU A 283 -16.13 -10.58 25.11
CA LEU A 283 -16.02 -12.00 25.45
C LEU A 283 -15.08 -12.79 24.52
N ILE A 284 -15.03 -12.46 23.22
CA ILE A 284 -14.20 -13.21 22.26
C ILE A 284 -12.70 -12.88 22.36
N ARG A 285 -12.37 -11.75 23.00
CA ARG A 285 -11.00 -11.23 23.14
C ARG A 285 -10.29 -11.75 24.39
N GLY A 286 -11.03 -12.33 25.34
CA GLY A 286 -10.51 -12.77 26.64
C GLY A 286 -10.67 -11.68 27.68
#